data_AF-F9XCB0-F1
#
_entry.id   AF-F9XCB0-F1
#
_cell.length_a   1.000
_cell.length_b   1.000
_cell.length_c   1.000
_cell.angle_alpha   90.00
_cell.angle_beta   90.00
_cell.angle_gamma   90.00
#
_symmetry.space_group_name_H-M   'P 1'
#
loop_
_entity.id
_entity.type
_entity.pdbx_description
1 polymer ?
#
loop_
_entity_poly.entity_id
_entity_poly.type
_entity_poly.pdbx_seq_one_letter_code
_entity_poly.pdbx_strand_id
1 'polypeptide(L)'
;MSRPEDIGYDFEVKEQDRWLPIANVARIMKTALPENAKIAKEAKECMQECVSEFISFITSEASEKCQQEKRKTVNGEDILFAMTSLGFENYGEALKIYLARYRE
;
A
#
# COMPACT_ATOMS: atom_id res chain seq x y z
N MET A 1 -0.73 31.64 -26.82
CA MET A 1 -0.92 30.17 -26.85
C MET A 1 -0.84 29.68 -25.42
N SER A 2 -1.99 29.58 -24.76
CA SER A 2 -2.13 29.22 -23.35
C SER A 2 -2.35 27.71 -23.24
N ARG A 3 -1.73 27.05 -22.26
CA ARG A 3 -1.79 25.60 -22.05
C ARG A 3 -3.24 25.09 -21.90
N PRO A 4 -3.58 23.90 -22.42
CA PRO A 4 -4.86 23.27 -22.11
C PRO A 4 -4.95 22.97 -20.62
N GLU A 5 -6.12 23.24 -20.08
CA GLU A 5 -6.52 23.07 -18.69
C GLU A 5 -6.30 21.63 -18.23
N ASP A 6 -5.62 21.49 -17.09
CA ASP A 6 -5.48 20.24 -16.35
C ASP A 6 -6.88 19.91 -15.82
N ILE A 7 -7.62 19.05 -16.54
CA ILE A 7 -8.90 18.51 -16.06
C ILE A 7 -8.56 17.53 -14.95
N GLY A 8 -8.24 18.09 -13.77
CA GLY A 8 -8.26 17.35 -12.52
C GLY A 8 -9.69 16.90 -12.32
N TYR A 9 -9.97 15.64 -12.63
CA TYR A 9 -11.14 14.98 -12.08
C TYR A 9 -10.93 14.96 -10.56
N ASP A 10 -11.47 15.96 -9.88
CA ASP A 10 -11.65 15.94 -8.44
C ASP A 10 -12.78 14.94 -8.15
N PHE A 11 -12.48 13.65 -8.32
CA PHE A 11 -13.27 12.61 -7.69
C PHE A 11 -13.09 12.86 -6.20
N GLU A 12 -14.11 13.41 -5.55
CA GLU A 12 -14.25 13.32 -4.09
C GLU A 12 -14.31 11.85 -3.73
N VAL A 13 -13.14 11.22 -3.59
CA VAL A 13 -13.01 9.87 -3.07
C VAL A 13 -13.45 9.97 -1.62
N LYS A 14 -14.63 9.42 -1.31
CA LYS A 14 -15.11 9.38 0.07
C LYS A 14 -14.02 8.70 0.90
N GLU A 15 -13.71 9.23 2.07
CA GLU A 15 -12.61 8.70 2.87
C GLU A 15 -12.76 7.20 3.17
N GLN A 16 -14.00 6.72 3.30
CA GLN A 16 -14.32 5.30 3.44
C GLN A 16 -13.94 4.44 2.23
N ASP A 17 -13.97 4.99 1.01
CA ASP A 17 -13.57 4.26 -0.20
C ASP A 17 -12.05 4.02 -0.25
N ARG A 18 -11.27 4.76 0.56
CA ARG A 18 -9.82 4.56 0.68
C ARG A 18 -9.46 3.43 1.64
N TRP A 19 -10.40 2.96 2.46
CA TRP A 19 -10.12 2.00 3.52
C TRP A 19 -10.40 0.57 3.08
N LEU A 20 -9.50 -0.34 3.49
CA LEU A 20 -9.76 -1.77 3.36
C LEU A 20 -10.92 -2.20 4.27
N PRO A 21 -11.71 -3.24 3.93
CA PRO A 21 -12.80 -3.69 4.77
C PRO A 21 -12.33 -4.06 6.19
N ILE A 22 -12.92 -3.44 7.21
CA ILE A 22 -12.52 -3.62 8.62
C ILE A 22 -12.53 -5.08 9.07
N ALA A 23 -13.43 -5.90 8.50
CA ALA A 23 -13.51 -7.34 8.78
C ALA A 23 -12.25 -8.10 8.30
N ASN A 24 -11.67 -7.69 7.18
CA ASN A 24 -10.44 -8.30 6.65
C ASN A 24 -9.23 -7.86 7.48
N VAL A 25 -9.13 -6.57 7.84
CA VAL A 25 -8.09 -6.06 8.75
C VAL A 25 -8.14 -6.79 10.08
N ALA A 26 -9.32 -6.87 10.71
CA ALA A 26 -9.49 -7.56 11.99
C ALA A 26 -9.12 -9.05 11.93
N ARG A 27 -9.42 -9.74 10.81
CA ARG A 27 -9.06 -11.15 10.62
C ARG A 27 -7.55 -11.34 10.60
N ILE A 28 -6.82 -10.49 9.88
CA ILE A 28 -5.34 -10.55 9.79
C ILE A 28 -4.71 -10.16 11.13
N MET A 29 -5.19 -9.09 11.80
CA MET A 29 -4.69 -8.75 13.13
C MET A 29 -4.82 -9.92 14.10
N LYS A 30 -5.91 -10.69 14.00
CA LYS A 30 -6.18 -11.84 14.86
C LYS A 30 -5.23 -13.01 14.63
N THR A 31 -4.67 -13.20 13.43
CA THR A 31 -3.69 -14.27 13.16
C THR A 31 -2.35 -14.02 13.85
N ALA A 32 -2.05 -12.78 14.24
CA ALA A 32 -0.86 -12.42 14.99
C ALA A 32 -1.05 -12.52 16.52
N LEU A 33 -2.24 -12.94 16.99
CA LEU A 33 -2.61 -12.96 18.41
C LEU A 33 -3.04 -14.36 18.88
N PRO A 34 -3.01 -14.63 20.19
CA PRO A 34 -3.60 -15.85 20.75
C PRO A 34 -5.09 -16.01 20.41
N GLU A 35 -5.55 -17.26 20.36
CA GLU A 35 -6.91 -17.63 19.92
C GLU A 35 -8.02 -16.89 20.71
N ASN A 36 -7.83 -16.69 22.01
CA ASN A 36 -8.81 -16.03 22.90
C ASN A 36 -8.64 -14.51 23.06
N ALA A 37 -7.62 -13.90 22.44
CA ALA A 37 -7.37 -12.46 22.54
C ALA A 37 -8.55 -11.62 21.98
N LYS A 38 -8.86 -10.49 22.59
CA LYS A 38 -9.85 -9.54 22.06
C LYS A 38 -9.15 -8.31 21.50
N ILE A 39 -9.66 -7.77 20.39
CA ILE A 39 -9.15 -6.55 19.77
C ILE A 39 -10.23 -5.48 19.93
N ALA A 40 -9.86 -4.37 20.56
CA ALA A 40 -10.73 -3.20 20.71
C ALA A 40 -11.18 -2.63 19.36
N LYS A 41 -12.30 -1.91 19.32
CA LYS A 41 -12.82 -1.31 18.08
C LYS A 41 -11.84 -0.28 17.53
N GLU A 42 -11.34 0.57 18.42
CA GLU A 42 -10.42 1.67 18.15
C GLU A 42 -9.09 1.14 17.60
N ALA A 43 -8.62 -0.02 18.07
CA ALA A 43 -7.42 -0.66 17.56
C ALA A 43 -7.58 -1.17 16.12
N LYS A 44 -8.79 -1.65 15.74
CA LYS A 44 -9.09 -2.07 14.37
C LYS A 44 -9.17 -0.87 13.43
N GLU A 45 -9.80 0.21 13.89
CA GLU A 45 -9.92 1.48 13.14
C GLU A 45 -8.54 2.11 12.93
N CYS A 46 -7.72 2.19 13.99
CA CYS A 46 -6.33 2.66 13.88
C CYS A 46 -5.52 1.83 12.88
N MET A 47 -5.61 0.49 12.93
CA MET A 47 -4.89 -0.36 11.97
C MET A 47 -5.40 -0.21 10.52
N GLN A 48 -6.70 0.05 10.35
CA GLN A 48 -7.31 0.32 9.04
C GLN A 48 -6.80 1.64 8.44
N GLU A 49 -6.61 2.66 9.26
CA GLU A 49 -5.96 3.92 8.85
C GLU A 49 -4.47 3.67 8.53
N CYS A 50 -3.74 3.00 9.41
CA CYS A 50 -2.31 2.71 9.23
C CYS A 50 -2.02 1.92 7.95
N VAL A 51 -2.85 0.92 7.60
CA VAL A 51 -2.63 0.15 6.36
C VAL A 51 -2.87 0.99 5.11
N SER A 52 -3.81 1.92 5.17
CA SER A 52 -4.10 2.85 4.05
C SER A 52 -2.92 3.82 3.85
N GLU A 53 -2.37 4.32 4.96
CA GLU A 53 -1.17 5.16 4.94
C GLU A 53 0.05 4.36 4.47
N PHE A 54 0.22 3.11 4.92
CA PHE A 54 1.31 2.24 4.49
C PHE A 54 1.30 2.00 2.98
N ILE A 55 0.13 1.76 2.38
CA ILE A 55 -0.01 1.63 0.92
C ILE A 55 0.45 2.93 0.24
N SER A 56 0.00 4.08 0.74
CA SER A 56 0.37 5.40 0.18
C SER A 56 1.87 5.66 0.30
N PHE A 57 2.48 5.36 1.45
CA PHE A 57 3.89 5.55 1.74
C PHE A 57 4.82 4.70 0.86
N ILE A 58 4.54 3.40 0.72
CA ILE A 58 5.32 2.54 -0.17
C ILE A 58 5.13 2.95 -1.63
N THR A 59 3.89 3.28 -2.02
CA THR A 59 3.57 3.64 -3.40
C THR A 59 4.20 4.99 -3.78
N SER A 60 4.34 5.94 -2.86
CA SER A 60 5.00 7.22 -3.13
C SER A 60 6.48 7.03 -3.46
N GLU A 61 7.20 6.21 -2.70
CA GLU A 61 8.62 5.90 -2.95
C GLU A 61 8.80 5.18 -4.29
N ALA A 62 7.97 4.17 -4.56
CA ALA A 62 8.00 3.44 -5.83
C ALA A 62 7.67 4.34 -7.04
N SER A 63 6.71 5.26 -6.87
CA SER A 63 6.33 6.24 -7.88
C SER A 63 7.47 7.23 -8.14
N GLU A 64 8.16 7.70 -7.10
CA GLU A 64 9.31 8.58 -7.23
C GLU A 64 10.41 7.93 -8.07
N LYS A 65 10.81 6.70 -7.74
CA LYS A 65 11.79 5.94 -8.54
C LYS A 65 11.34 5.77 -10.00
N CYS A 66 10.08 5.40 -10.21
CA CYS A 66 9.52 5.23 -11.55
C CYS A 66 9.63 6.53 -12.37
N GLN A 67 9.32 7.67 -11.75
CA GLN A 67 9.41 8.99 -12.38
C GLN A 67 10.86 9.40 -12.66
N GLN A 68 11.79 9.15 -11.72
CA GLN A 68 13.23 9.38 -11.90
C GLN A 68 13.78 8.60 -13.10
N GLU A 69 13.26 7.39 -13.35
CA GLU A 69 13.58 6.56 -14.51
C GLU A 69 12.79 6.92 -15.79
N LYS A 70 12.05 8.04 -15.78
CA LYS A 70 11.21 8.53 -16.89
C LYS A 70 10.13 7.54 -17.34
N ARG A 71 9.71 6.64 -16.45
CA ARG A 71 8.60 5.70 -16.68
C ARG A 71 7.29 6.29 -16.14
N LYS A 72 6.18 5.94 -16.79
CA LYS A 72 4.81 6.36 -16.40
C LYS A 72 4.01 5.27 -15.68
N THR A 73 4.57 4.06 -15.58
CA THR A 73 3.89 2.89 -15.03
C THR A 73 4.78 2.27 -13.97
N VAL A 74 4.29 2.29 -12.73
CA VAL A 74 4.91 1.60 -11.60
C VAL A 74 4.75 0.09 -11.80
N ASN A 75 5.82 -0.66 -11.61
CA ASN A 75 5.82 -2.12 -11.73
C ASN A 75 6.24 -2.79 -10.40
N GLY A 76 6.24 -4.13 -10.38
CA GLY A 76 6.59 -4.89 -9.18
C GLY A 76 8.02 -4.67 -8.69
N GLU A 77 8.98 -4.39 -9.58
CA GLU A 77 10.38 -4.12 -9.19
C GLU A 77 10.50 -2.77 -8.46
N ASP A 78 9.68 -1.78 -8.81
CA ASP A 78 9.63 -0.49 -8.11
C ASP A 78 9.15 -0.65 -6.67
N ILE A 79 8.16 -1.52 -6.46
CA ILE A 79 7.65 -1.85 -5.11
C ILE A 79 8.72 -2.58 -4.31
N LEU A 80 9.42 -3.55 -4.90
CA LEU A 80 10.51 -4.27 -4.23
C LEU A 80 11.66 -3.34 -3.85
N PHE A 81 11.98 -2.38 -4.71
CA PHE A 81 12.94 -1.32 -4.40
C PHE A 81 12.46 -0.49 -3.21
N ALA A 82 11.22 0.03 -3.25
CA ALA A 82 10.68 0.87 -2.18
C ALA A 82 10.69 0.16 -0.83
N MET A 83 10.30 -1.12 -0.78
CA MET A 83 10.37 -1.94 0.44
C MET A 83 11.80 -2.01 1.00
N THR A 84 12.80 -2.17 0.13
CA THR A 84 14.21 -2.24 0.56
C THR A 84 14.70 -0.87 1.03
N SER A 85 14.47 0.19 0.25
CA SER A 85 14.94 1.55 0.55
C SER A 85 14.34 2.13 1.84
N LEU A 86 13.14 1.72 2.20
CA LEU A 86 12.42 2.17 3.40
C LEU A 86 12.68 1.29 4.64
N GLY A 87 13.56 0.28 4.55
CA GLY A 87 13.94 -0.57 5.69
C GLY A 87 13.01 -1.75 5.97
N PHE A 88 12.26 -2.21 4.95
CA PHE A 88 11.40 -3.39 5.01
C PHE A 88 12.01 -4.57 4.23
N GLU A 89 13.33 -4.75 4.26
CA GLU A 89 14.06 -5.73 3.45
C GLU A 89 13.53 -7.16 3.63
N ASN A 90 13.21 -7.55 4.86
CA ASN A 90 12.64 -8.85 5.19
C ASN A 90 11.33 -9.13 4.43
N TYR A 91 10.50 -8.10 4.22
CA TYR A 91 9.27 -8.19 3.45
C TYR A 91 9.55 -8.16 1.95
N GLY A 92 10.54 -7.37 1.50
CA GLY A 92 11.00 -7.33 0.11
C GLY A 92 11.44 -8.70 -0.41
N GLU A 93 12.19 -9.46 0.39
CA GLU A 93 12.61 -10.82 0.01
C GLU A 93 11.42 -11.78 -0.18
N ALA A 94 10.45 -11.75 0.75
CA ALA A 94 9.24 -12.56 0.63
C ALA A 94 8.40 -12.15 -0.60
N LEU A 95 8.26 -10.85 -0.85
CA LEU A 95 7.52 -10.33 -2.00
C LEU A 95 8.20 -10.66 -3.33
N LYS A 96 9.53 -10.75 -3.37
CA LYS A 96 10.27 -11.16 -4.57
C LYS A 96 9.92 -12.59 -4.99
N ILE A 97 9.82 -13.50 -4.02
CA ILE A 97 9.38 -14.89 -4.27
C ILE A 97 7.93 -14.89 -4.78
N TYR A 98 7.05 -14.10 -4.17
CA TYR A 98 5.66 -13.98 -4.59
C TYR A 98 5.54 -13.45 -6.03
N LEU A 99 6.29 -12.40 -6.38
CA LEU A 99 6.29 -11.79 -7.72
C LEU A 99 6.77 -12.77 -8.79
N ALA A 100 7.79 -13.58 -8.48
CA ALA A 100 8.26 -14.63 -9.38
C ALA A 100 7.16 -15.65 -9.69
N ARG A 101 6.47 -16.15 -8.66
CA ARG A 101 5.35 -17.10 -8.81
C ARG A 101 4.14 -16.52 -9.52
N TYR A 102 3.87 -15.22 -9.36
CA TYR A 102 2.76 -14.56 -10.04
C TYR A 102 2.99 -14.40 -11.56
N ARG A 103 4.25 -14.40 -12.00
CA ARG A 103 4.64 -14.27 -13.42
C ARG A 103 4.65 -15.61 -14.16
N GLU A 104 4.62 -16.73 -13.45
CA GLU A 104 4.45 -18.09 -14.01
C GLU A 104 2.99 -18.31 -14.46
#